data_AF-A0A8E2VLV1-F1
#
_entry.id   AF-A0A8E2VLV1-F1
#
_cell.length_a   1.000
_cell.length_b   1.000
_cell.length_c   1.000
_cell.angle_alpha   90.00
_cell.angle_beta   90.00
_cell.angle_gamma   90.00
#
_symmetry.space_group_name_H-M   'P 1'
#
loop_
_entity.id
_entity.type
_entity.pdbx_description
1 polymer ?
#
loop_
_entity_poly.entity_id
_entity_poly.type
_entity_poly.pdbx_seq_one_letter_code
_entity_poly.pdbx_strand_id
1 'polypeptide(L)' 'MGFQMPEEIVLDNGLESTSKAMFDWSERTGLRLRFIEPGKPVQNAFVESLNGKFRYECLNLHWFR' A
#
# COMPACT_ATOMS: atom_id res chain seq x y z
N MET A 1 -2.26 21.70 10.24
CA MET A 1 -1.39 21.21 9.14
C MET A 1 -2.16 20.12 8.42
N GLY A 2 -2.59 20.35 7.18
CA GLY A 2 -3.20 19.29 6.38
C GLY A 2 -2.10 18.43 5.77
N PHE A 3 -2.27 17.10 5.80
CA PHE A 3 -1.40 16.20 5.05
C PHE A 3 -1.61 16.47 3.56
N GLN A 4 -0.51 16.67 2.83
CA GLN A 4 -0.57 16.76 1.37
C GLN A 4 -0.82 15.38 0.79
N MET A 5 -1.66 15.31 -0.24
CA MET A 5 -1.90 14.08 -0.98
C MET A 5 -0.68 13.78 -1.84
N PRO A 6 -0.18 12.53 -1.87
CA PRO A 6 0.89 12.17 -2.78
C PRO A 6 0.41 12.27 -4.23
N GLU A 7 1.33 12.32 -5.17
CA GLU A 7 0.98 12.27 -6.60
C GLU A 7 0.72 10.85 -7.10
N GLU A 8 1.28 9.85 -6.42
CA GLU A 8 1.21 8.44 -6.80
C GLU A 8 1.27 7.52 -5.58
N ILE A 9 0.56 6.39 -5.64
CA ILE A 9 0.67 5.29 -4.69
C ILE A 9 1.02 4.01 -5.45
N VAL A 10 1.99 3.26 -4.91
CA VAL A 10 2.36 1.93 -5.41
C VAL A 10 1.52 0.88 -4.68
N LEU A 11 0.87 -0.01 -5.43
CA LEU A 11 -0.02 -1.05 -4.94
C LEU A 11 0.42 -2.42 -5.45
N ASP A 12 0.15 -3.46 -4.66
CA ASP A 12 0.16 -4.82 -5.18
C ASP A 12 -1.06 -5.09 -6.06
N ASN A 13 -1.12 -6.28 -6.66
CA ASN A 13 -2.25 -6.70 -7.51
C ASN A 13 -3.41 -7.32 -6.71
N GLY A 14 -3.57 -6.94 -5.42
CA GLY A 14 -4.68 -7.38 -4.59
C GLY A 14 -6.05 -6.99 -5.16
N LEU A 15 -7.07 -7.79 -4.84
CA LEU A 15 -8.44 -7.54 -5.33
C LEU A 15 -9.03 -6.25 -4.73
N GLU A 16 -8.68 -5.89 -3.50
CA GLU A 16 -9.09 -4.62 -2.92
C GLU A 16 -8.54 -3.43 -3.72
N SER A 17 -7.27 -3.52 -4.12
CA SER A 17 -6.52 -2.49 -4.85
C SER A 17 -6.98 -2.33 -6.29
N THR A 18 -7.45 -3.42 -6.91
CA THR A 18 -7.92 -3.46 -8.31
C THR A 18 -9.44 -3.24 -8.45
N SER A 19 -10.11 -2.83 -7.37
CA SER A 19 -11.55 -2.60 -7.37
C SER A 19 -11.97 -1.31 -8.11
N LYS A 20 -13.20 -1.28 -8.62
CA LYS A 20 -13.79 -0.08 -9.24
C LYS A 20 -13.78 1.13 -8.29
N ALA A 21 -14.02 0.90 -7.00
CA ALA A 21 -14.03 1.96 -6.00
C ALA A 21 -12.67 2.67 -5.89
N MET A 22 -11.56 1.92 -6.00
CA MET A 22 -10.21 2.48 -6.00
C MET A 22 -9.96 3.34 -7.24
N PHE A 23 -10.41 2.88 -8.41
CA PHE A 23 -10.32 3.64 -9.65
C PHE A 23 -11.15 4.93 -9.61
N ASP A 24 -12.40 4.85 -9.17
CA ASP A 24 -13.27 6.03 -9.03
C ASP A 24 -12.68 7.05 -8.04
N TRP A 25 -12.01 6.56 -6.99
CA TRP A 25 -11.30 7.42 -6.04
C TRP A 25 -10.08 8.10 -6.68
N SER A 26 -9.24 7.38 -7.43
CA SER A 26 -8.06 7.95 -8.08
C SER A 26 -8.42 9.02 -9.10
N GLU A 27 -9.49 8.83 -9.87
CA GLU A 27 -10.01 9.82 -10.83
C GLU A 27 -10.47 11.10 -10.11
N ARG A 28 -11.19 10.96 -9.00
CA ARG A 28 -11.70 12.09 -8.22
C ARG A 28 -10.59 12.91 -7.54
N THR A 29 -9.50 12.25 -7.15
CA THR A 29 -8.39 12.90 -6.44
C THR A 29 -7.27 13.35 -7.38
N GLY A 30 -7.21 12.84 -8.61
CA GLY A 30 -6.07 13.01 -9.50
C GLY A 30 -4.83 12.23 -9.07
N LEU A 31 -4.98 11.30 -8.11
CA LEU A 31 -3.92 10.45 -7.61
C LEU A 31 -3.61 9.34 -8.63
N ARG A 32 -2.34 9.08 -8.91
CA ARG A 32 -1.95 7.93 -9.75
C ARG A 32 -1.87 6.64 -8.93
N LEU A 33 -2.50 5.57 -9.42
CA LEU A 33 -2.31 4.23 -8.88
C LEU A 33 -1.31 3.48 -9.76
N ARG A 34 -0.18 3.06 -9.20
CA ARG A 34 0.84 2.24 -9.88
C ARG A 34 0.83 0.84 -9.30
N PHE A 35 0.48 -0.14 -10.11
CA PHE A 35 0.55 -1.55 -9.72
C PHE A 35 1.97 -2.11 -9.92
N ILE A 36 2.40 -3.00 -9.04
CA ILE A 36 3.65 -3.75 -9.24
C ILE A 36 3.54 -4.62 -10.49
N GLU A 37 4.66 -4.79 -11.18
CA GLU A 37 4.75 -5.68 -12.34
C GLU A 37 4.61 -7.15 -11.90
N PRO A 38 3.82 -7.96 -12.62
CA PRO A 38 3.72 -9.39 -12.36
C PRO A 38 5.11 -10.05 -12.36
N GLY A 39 5.40 -10.82 -11.31
CA GLY A 39 6.70 -11.49 -11.15
C GLY A 39 7.83 -10.58 -10.64
N LYS A 40 7.57 -9.33 -10.26
CA LYS A 40 8.56 -8.42 -9.65
C LYS A 40 8.21 -8.05 -8.20
N PRO A 41 8.26 -9.00 -7.24
CA PRO A 41 7.92 -8.73 -5.83
C PRO A 41 8.83 -7.68 -5.18
N VAL A 42 10.04 -7.48 -5.69
CA VAL A 42 10.99 -6.46 -5.20
C VAL A 42 10.41 -5.04 -5.25
N GLN A 43 9.45 -4.78 -6.16
CA GLN A 43 8.76 -3.48 -6.21
C GLN A 43 7.88 -3.21 -4.98
N ASN A 44 7.51 -4.25 -4.23
CA ASN A 44 6.76 -4.18 -2.98
C ASN A 44 7.65 -4.24 -1.72
N ALA A 45 8.97 -4.39 -1.88
CA ALA A 45 9.87 -4.73 -0.77
C ALA A 45 9.85 -3.70 0.38
N PHE A 46 9.62 -2.43 0.06
CA PHE A 46 9.57 -1.37 1.07
C PHE A 46 8.41 -1.57 2.06
N VAL A 47 7.19 -1.74 1.55
CA VAL A 47 6.01 -1.90 2.42
C VAL A 47 6.03 -3.26 3.14
N GLU A 48 6.55 -4.30 2.50
CA GLU A 48 6.74 -5.61 3.14
C GLU A 48 7.72 -5.55 4.31
N SER A 49 8.86 -4.86 4.14
CA SER A 49 9.83 -4.64 5.21
C SER A 49 9.23 -3.83 6.37
N LEU A 50 8.48 -2.77 6.06
CA LEU A 50 7.77 -1.97 7.05
C LEU A 50 6.77 -2.82 7.84
N ASN A 51 5.92 -3.59 7.15
CA ASN A 51 4.93 -4.45 7.77
C ASN A 51 5.57 -5.54 8.65
N GLY A 52 6.68 -6.14 8.19
CA GLY A 52 7.44 -7.11 8.96
C GLY A 52 8.00 -6.51 10.24
N LYS A 53 8.65 -5.34 10.14
CA LYS A 53 9.20 -4.61 11.29
C LYS A 53 8.11 -4.21 12.28
N PHE A 54 7.02 -3.63 11.80
CA PHE A 54 5.90 -3.23 12.65
C PHE A 54 5.26 -4.41 13.39
N ARG A 55 5.09 -5.54 12.70
CA ARG A 55 4.58 -6.76 13.33
C ARG A 55 5.52 -7.25 14.44
N TYR A 56 6.82 -7.29 14.17
CA TYR A 56 7.82 -7.76 15.13
C TYR A 56 7.94 -6.82 16.34
N GLU A 57 8.10 -5.52 16.11
CA GLU A 57 8.43 -4.55 17.15
C GLU A 57 7.21 -4.04 17.91
N CYS A 58 6.01 -4.09 17.34
CA CYS A 58 4.81 -3.54 17.98
C CYS A 58 3.79 -4.63 18.31
N LEU A 59 3.38 -5.42 17.32
CA LEU A 59 2.21 -6.29 17.47
C LEU A 59 2.52 -7.59 18.22
N ASN A 60 3.64 -8.25 17.92
CA ASN A 60 4.01 -9.51 18.57
C ASN A 60 4.34 -9.31 20.06
N LEU A 61 4.86 -8.14 20.44
CA LEU A 61 5.19 -7.84 21.84
C LEU A 61 3.94 -7.63 22.71
N HIS A 62 2.82 -7.18 22.14
CA HIS A 62 1.68 -6.69 22.92
C HIS A 62 0.34 -7.34 22.62
N TRP A 63 0.10 -7.81 21.38
CA TRP A 63 -1.25 -8.13 20.90
C TRP A 63 -1.44 -9.59 20.49
N PHE A 64 -0.41 -10.26 19.99
CA PHE A 64 -0.50 -11.65 19.47
C PHE A 64 0.19 -12.68 20.37
N ARG A 65 0.01 -12.59 21.70
CA ARG A 65 0.53 -13.62 22.63
C ARG A 65 0.00 -15.01 22.33
#